data_AF-A0A2R6QVF9-F1
#
_entry.id   AF-A0A2R6QVF9-F1
#
_cell.length_a   1.000
_cell.length_b   1.000
_cell.length_c   1.000
_cell.angle_alpha   90.00
_cell.angle_beta   90.00
_cell.angle_gamma   90.00
#
_symmetry.space_group_name_H-M   'P 1'
#
loop_
_entity.id
_entity.type
_entity.pdbx_description
1 polymer ?
#
loop_
_entity_poly.entity_id
_entity_poly.type
_entity_poly.pdbx_seq_one_letter_code
_entity_poly.pdbx_strand_id
1 'polypeptide(L)'
;MAIHKNSKMKQKPRSSILIFTVLIAAIGLLYLLSSLTSTNGFSSSPPKNPQNLVGKAKNHPRPYSTSEKYLYWGNRIDCPGKHCESCEGLGHQESSLRCALEEAMFLHRTFVMPSRMCINPIHNKKGILHQSDNATSEARWAASSCAMDSLYDLDLMSNTVTVILDDSETWHQTLSTSMKLGSRGIAHVHGVSRAELKEKSQFTNILLINRTASPLSWFMECKDRNNRSAIMLPYSFLPSMASKKLRDTAEKIHRLNPALVITMLFMFVEVIN
;
A
#
# COMPACT_ATOMS: atom_id res chain seq x y z
N MET A 1 29.47 4.96 -73.65
CA MET A 1 29.45 5.50 -72.27
C MET A 1 29.08 6.97 -72.33
N ALA A 2 27.91 7.35 -71.83
CA ALA A 2 27.58 8.72 -71.43
C ALA A 2 26.47 8.62 -70.37
N ILE A 3 26.71 9.25 -69.23
CA ILE A 3 26.04 9.00 -67.95
C ILE A 3 24.73 9.80 -67.86
N HIS A 4 23.66 9.12 -67.46
CA HIS A 4 22.34 9.67 -67.16
C HIS A 4 22.41 10.84 -66.16
N LYS A 5 21.76 11.96 -66.47
CA LYS A 5 21.49 13.04 -65.51
C LYS A 5 19.98 13.13 -65.29
N ASN A 6 19.47 12.37 -64.32
CA ASN A 6 18.08 12.49 -63.88
C ASN A 6 17.90 13.78 -63.06
N SER A 7 16.95 14.62 -63.46
CA SER A 7 16.58 15.80 -62.68
C SER A 7 15.80 15.37 -61.44
N LYS A 8 16.23 15.83 -60.26
CA LYS A 8 15.49 15.65 -59.01
C LYS A 8 14.29 16.59 -59.02
N MET A 9 13.09 16.06 -59.25
CA MET A 9 11.85 16.73 -58.88
C MET A 9 11.78 16.83 -57.35
N LYS A 10 11.94 18.06 -56.82
CA LYS A 10 11.64 18.38 -55.42
C LYS A 10 10.12 18.28 -55.22
N GLN A 11 9.67 17.26 -54.49
CA GLN A 11 8.31 17.24 -53.95
C GLN A 11 8.21 18.30 -52.84
N LYS A 12 7.28 19.26 -53.00
CA LYS A 12 6.89 20.19 -51.93
C LYS A 12 6.27 19.39 -50.77
N PRO A 13 6.64 19.62 -49.51
CA PRO A 13 5.96 19.01 -48.39
C PRO A 13 4.60 19.69 -48.24
N ARG A 14 3.54 19.07 -48.78
CA ARG A 14 2.18 19.51 -48.52
C ARG A 14 1.81 19.05 -47.10
N SER A 15 1.91 20.00 -46.18
CA SER A 15 1.18 20.10 -44.92
C SER A 15 1.54 19.10 -43.82
N SER A 16 2.73 19.29 -43.22
CA SER A 16 3.02 18.83 -41.85
C SER A 16 2.00 19.36 -40.84
N ILE A 17 1.42 20.54 -41.09
CA ILE A 17 0.39 21.17 -40.25
C ILE A 17 -0.91 20.33 -40.24
N LEU A 18 -1.33 19.78 -41.38
CA LEU A 18 -2.52 18.91 -41.44
C LEU A 18 -2.34 17.64 -40.60
N ILE A 19 -1.14 17.05 -40.62
CA ILE A 19 -0.82 15.87 -39.82
C ILE A 19 -0.88 16.20 -38.33
N PHE A 20 -0.30 17.32 -37.90
CA PHE A 20 -0.39 17.76 -36.51
C PHE A 20 -1.83 18.07 -36.07
N THR A 21 -2.64 18.70 -36.93
CA THR A 21 -4.05 18.96 -36.60
C THR A 21 -4.87 17.68 -36.48
N VAL A 22 -4.60 16.68 -37.33
CA VAL A 22 -5.26 15.37 -37.24
C VAL A 22 -4.82 14.62 -35.97
N LEU A 23 -3.55 14.72 -35.59
CA LEU A 23 -3.03 14.09 -34.37
C LEU A 23 -3.64 14.72 -33.11
N ILE A 24 -3.72 16.05 -33.06
CA ILE A 24 -4.34 16.78 -31.93
C ILE A 24 -5.83 16.47 -31.85
N ALA A 25 -6.53 16.43 -32.99
CA ALA A 25 -7.94 16.05 -33.03
C ALA A 25 -8.17 14.60 -32.58
N ALA A 26 -7.30 13.67 -32.97
CA ALA A 26 -7.35 12.27 -32.56
C ALA A 26 -7.11 12.11 -31.04
N ILE A 27 -6.14 12.84 -30.49
CA ILE A 27 -5.89 12.87 -29.04
C ILE A 27 -7.11 13.45 -28.30
N GLY A 28 -7.67 14.57 -28.78
CA GLY A 28 -8.88 15.16 -28.20
C GLY A 28 -10.09 14.21 -28.25
N LEU A 29 -10.26 13.49 -29.35
CA LEU A 29 -11.32 12.50 -29.51
C LEU A 29 -11.13 11.29 -28.59
N LEU A 30 -9.89 10.82 -28.41
CA LEU A 30 -9.55 9.76 -27.44
C LEU A 30 -9.84 10.21 -26.00
N TYR A 31 -9.55 11.46 -25.64
CA TYR A 31 -9.89 12.03 -24.34
C TYR A 31 -11.41 12.10 -24.13
N LEU A 32 -12.17 12.54 -25.13
CA LEU A 32 -13.63 12.58 -25.08
C LEU A 32 -14.23 11.17 -24.96
N LEU A 33 -13.75 10.21 -25.75
CA LEU A 33 -14.19 8.81 -25.68
C LEU A 33 -13.84 8.17 -24.33
N SER A 34 -12.68 8.49 -23.75
CA SER A 34 -12.29 8.04 -22.41
C SER A 34 -13.17 8.65 -21.31
N SER A 35 -13.63 9.89 -21.48
CA SER A 35 -14.58 10.51 -20.56
C SER A 35 -15.98 9.90 -20.66
N LEU A 36 -16.39 9.45 -21.85
CA LEU A 36 -17.66 8.76 -22.10
C LEU A 36 -17.66 7.32 -21.58
N THR A 37 -16.54 6.59 -21.70
CA THR A 37 -16.42 5.25 -21.10
C THR A 37 -16.22 5.30 -19.59
N SER A 38 -15.73 6.42 -19.04
CA SER A 38 -15.65 6.67 -17.60
C SER A 38 -17.00 7.05 -16.96
N THR A 39 -18.07 7.26 -17.74
CA THR A 39 -19.42 7.56 -17.19
C THR A 39 -20.30 6.34 -16.92
N ASN A 40 -19.85 5.12 -17.21
CA ASN A 40 -20.57 3.91 -16.79
C ASN A 40 -19.96 3.33 -15.51
N GLY A 41 -20.31 3.94 -14.38
CA GLY A 41 -20.18 3.28 -13.07
C GLY A 41 -19.69 4.13 -11.91
N PHE A 42 -20.27 5.30 -11.66
CA PHE A 42 -20.35 5.81 -10.28
C PHE A 42 -21.49 6.84 -10.16
N SER A 43 -22.73 6.36 -9.95
CA SER A 43 -23.82 7.25 -9.50
C SER A 43 -23.56 7.63 -8.04
N SER A 44 -22.76 8.68 -7.84
CA SER A 44 -22.62 9.34 -6.54
C SER A 44 -23.54 10.55 -6.51
N SER A 45 -24.76 10.32 -6.01
CA SER A 45 -25.61 11.41 -5.53
C SER A 45 -24.84 12.19 -4.45
N PRO A 46 -24.92 13.53 -4.42
CA PRO A 46 -24.28 14.30 -3.36
C PRO A 46 -24.95 13.93 -2.03
N PRO A 47 -24.21 13.58 -0.96
CA PRO A 47 -24.82 13.39 0.34
C PRO A 47 -25.35 14.73 0.81
N LYS A 48 -26.68 14.83 0.92
CA LYS A 48 -27.34 15.90 1.65
C LYS A 48 -26.79 15.89 3.07
N ASN A 49 -26.22 17.02 3.44
CA ASN A 49 -25.68 17.35 4.75
C ASN A 49 -26.72 17.04 5.86
N PRO A 50 -26.48 16.11 6.81
CA PRO A 50 -27.13 16.14 8.09
C PRO A 50 -26.12 16.67 9.10
N GLN A 51 -25.94 17.99 9.11
CA GLN A 51 -25.51 18.64 10.35
C GLN A 51 -26.61 18.35 11.38
N ASN A 52 -26.21 17.81 12.53
CA ASN A 52 -27.03 17.43 13.69
C ASN A 52 -27.51 15.97 13.79
N LEU A 53 -26.61 15.00 13.59
CA LEU A 53 -26.65 13.77 14.39
C LEU A 53 -25.26 13.51 14.98
N VAL A 54 -24.90 14.29 16.01
CA VAL A 54 -23.83 13.93 16.95
C VAL A 54 -24.33 12.72 17.75
N GLY A 55 -24.32 11.56 17.12
CA GLY A 55 -24.25 10.29 17.83
C GLY A 55 -22.79 10.07 18.17
N LYS A 56 -22.41 10.28 19.43
CA LYS A 56 -21.18 9.72 20.02
C LYS A 56 -21.03 8.31 19.47
N ALA A 57 -20.06 8.08 18.57
CA ALA A 57 -19.67 6.74 18.20
C ALA A 57 -19.16 6.11 19.49
N LYS A 58 -20.03 5.32 20.12
CA LYS A 58 -19.68 4.53 21.29
C LYS A 58 -18.52 3.66 20.84
N ASN A 59 -17.40 3.76 21.55
CA ASN A 59 -16.43 2.68 21.68
C ASN A 59 -17.23 1.44 22.11
N HIS A 60 -17.77 0.70 21.16
CA HIS A 60 -18.27 -0.63 21.42
C HIS A 60 -17.07 -1.55 21.20
N PRO A 61 -16.54 -2.18 22.27
CA PRO A 61 -15.65 -3.31 22.09
C PRO A 61 -16.42 -4.30 21.23
N ARG A 62 -15.89 -4.60 20.04
CA ARG A 62 -16.37 -5.73 19.25
C ARG A 62 -16.35 -6.93 20.21
N PRO A 63 -17.45 -7.67 20.39
CA PRO A 63 -17.46 -8.79 21.33
C PRO A 63 -16.33 -9.74 20.91
N TYR A 64 -15.39 -9.97 21.84
CA TYR A 64 -14.23 -10.83 21.67
C TYR A 64 -14.70 -12.18 21.15
N SER A 65 -14.56 -12.40 19.85
CA SER A 65 -14.86 -13.69 19.25
C SER A 65 -13.83 -14.67 19.80
N THR A 66 -14.30 -15.70 20.49
CA THR A 66 -13.50 -16.76 21.13
C THR A 66 -12.67 -17.61 20.14
N SER A 67 -12.58 -17.18 18.87
CA SER A 67 -11.81 -17.78 17.79
C SER A 67 -10.83 -16.83 17.10
N GLU A 68 -10.61 -15.61 17.61
CA GLU A 68 -9.66 -14.68 17.00
C GLU A 68 -8.25 -15.25 17.00
N LYS A 69 -7.71 -15.35 15.78
CA LYS A 69 -6.39 -15.88 15.46
C LYS A 69 -5.59 -14.77 14.82
N TYR A 70 -4.30 -14.72 15.12
CA TYR A 70 -3.45 -13.59 14.77
C TYR A 70 -2.34 -14.01 13.81
N LEU A 71 -1.97 -13.08 12.93
CA LEU A 71 -0.82 -13.16 12.03
C LEU A 71 0.09 -11.97 12.31
N TYR A 72 1.35 -12.24 12.65
CA TYR A 72 2.36 -11.22 12.93
C TYR A 72 3.58 -11.41 12.05
N TRP A 73 4.09 -10.32 11.49
CA TRP A 73 5.22 -10.32 10.55
C TRP A 73 6.48 -9.61 11.08
N GLY A 74 6.42 -9.10 12.32
CA GLY A 74 7.47 -8.27 12.91
C GLY A 74 7.02 -6.82 13.08
N ASN A 75 7.81 -6.07 13.84
CA ASN A 75 7.53 -4.67 14.21
C ASN A 75 8.04 -3.65 13.17
N ARG A 76 8.65 -4.14 12.09
CA ARG A 76 9.20 -3.33 11.00
C ARG A 76 8.93 -4.01 9.68
N ILE A 77 8.28 -3.28 8.77
CA ILE A 77 8.01 -3.75 7.41
C ILE A 77 9.36 -3.94 6.70
N ASP A 78 9.54 -5.10 6.06
CA ASP A 78 10.77 -5.47 5.33
C ASP A 78 12.04 -5.48 6.18
N CYS A 79 11.89 -5.79 7.47
CA CYS A 79 13.03 -5.88 8.36
C CYS A 79 13.00 -7.12 9.28
N PRO A 80 13.09 -8.35 8.72
CA PRO A 80 12.95 -9.58 9.48
C PRO A 80 14.22 -10.02 10.25
N GLY A 81 15.26 -9.19 10.37
CA GLY A 81 16.59 -9.61 10.89
C GLY A 81 17.44 -8.54 11.57
N LYS A 82 18.75 -8.84 11.77
CA LYS A 82 19.70 -8.02 12.56
C LYS A 82 20.24 -6.76 11.88
N HIS A 83 20.08 -6.61 10.57
CA HIS A 83 20.62 -5.48 9.79
C HIS A 83 19.50 -4.58 9.29
N CYS A 84 18.85 -3.91 10.25
CA CYS A 84 17.73 -2.99 10.04
C CYS A 84 18.15 -1.53 10.17
N GLU A 85 19.33 -1.19 9.63
CA GLU A 85 19.94 0.12 9.81
C GLU A 85 19.30 1.20 8.93
N SER A 86 18.67 0.80 7.82
CA SER A 86 17.89 1.65 6.93
C SER A 86 16.57 0.98 6.53
N CYS A 87 15.52 1.77 6.36
CA CYS A 87 14.27 1.32 5.73
C CYS A 87 14.43 1.18 4.22
N GLU A 88 13.48 0.52 3.58
CA GLU A 88 13.30 0.56 2.12
C GLU A 88 12.35 1.70 1.70
N GLY A 89 12.31 2.00 0.41
CA GLY A 89 11.40 3.02 -0.15
C GLY A 89 9.92 2.75 0.15
N LEU A 90 9.10 3.81 0.11
CA LEU A 90 7.67 3.73 0.47
C LEU A 90 6.93 2.66 -0.36
N GLY A 91 7.15 2.60 -1.68
CA GLY A 91 6.50 1.61 -2.54
C GLY A 91 6.88 0.15 -2.21
N HIS A 92 8.09 -0.07 -1.68
CA HIS A 92 8.53 -1.39 -1.21
C HIS A 92 7.79 -1.78 0.07
N GLN A 93 7.78 -0.86 1.06
CA GLN A 93 7.05 -1.06 2.30
C GLN A 93 5.54 -1.24 2.07
N GLU A 94 4.91 -0.45 1.19
CA GLU A 94 3.49 -0.62 0.84
C GLU A 94 3.22 -1.96 0.14
N SER A 95 4.11 -2.40 -0.74
CA SER A 95 3.99 -3.70 -1.39
C SER A 95 4.03 -4.85 -0.38
N SER A 96 4.92 -4.75 0.61
CA SER A 96 5.05 -5.73 1.69
C SER A 96 3.91 -5.69 2.68
N LEU A 97 3.46 -4.50 3.06
CA LEU A 97 2.29 -4.34 3.92
C LEU A 97 1.04 -4.95 3.28
N ARG A 98 0.80 -4.66 2.00
CA ARG A 98 -0.31 -5.25 1.27
C ARG A 98 -0.19 -6.77 1.19
N CYS A 99 1.00 -7.33 0.97
CA CYS A 99 1.23 -8.78 1.02
C CYS A 99 0.80 -9.38 2.37
N ALA A 100 1.24 -8.79 3.48
CA ALA A 100 0.88 -9.27 4.80
C ALA A 100 -0.64 -9.20 5.06
N LEU A 101 -1.29 -8.12 4.59
CA LEU A 101 -2.74 -7.96 4.66
C LEU A 101 -3.49 -9.01 3.82
N GLU A 102 -3.06 -9.26 2.59
CA GLU A 102 -3.63 -10.29 1.72
C GLU A 102 -3.52 -11.68 2.34
N GLU A 103 -2.39 -11.97 2.98
CA GLU A 103 -2.23 -13.24 3.67
C GLU A 103 -3.14 -13.34 4.91
N ALA A 104 -3.25 -12.29 5.70
CA ALA A 104 -4.17 -12.26 6.84
C ALA A 104 -5.61 -12.53 6.38
N MET A 105 -6.04 -11.93 5.25
CA MET A 105 -7.33 -12.22 4.62
C MET A 105 -7.43 -13.68 4.18
N PHE A 106 -6.40 -14.21 3.50
CA PHE A 106 -6.38 -15.57 3.00
C PHE A 106 -6.49 -16.63 4.12
N LEU A 107 -5.85 -16.35 5.25
CA LEU A 107 -5.83 -17.20 6.45
C LEU A 107 -7.00 -16.93 7.42
N HIS A 108 -7.83 -15.91 7.15
CA HIS A 108 -8.88 -15.44 8.05
C HIS A 108 -8.37 -15.13 9.46
N ARG A 109 -7.27 -14.36 9.53
CA ARG A 109 -6.62 -13.95 10.78
C ARG A 109 -6.64 -12.43 10.92
N THR A 110 -6.67 -11.96 12.16
CA THR A 110 -6.39 -10.56 12.48
C THR A 110 -4.91 -10.29 12.22
N PHE A 111 -4.62 -9.28 11.40
CA PHE A 111 -3.25 -8.86 11.15
C PHE A 111 -2.76 -7.97 12.29
N VAL A 112 -1.63 -8.34 12.87
CA VAL A 112 -0.90 -7.53 13.84
C VAL A 112 0.07 -6.65 13.04
N MET A 113 -0.38 -5.42 12.79
CA MET A 113 0.31 -4.42 12.01
C MET A 113 1.38 -3.72 12.87
N PRO A 114 2.56 -3.40 12.31
CA PRO A 114 3.51 -2.52 12.97
C PRO A 114 2.86 -1.20 13.40
N SER A 115 3.13 -0.74 14.61
CA SER A 115 2.69 0.58 15.11
C SER A 115 3.30 1.75 14.34
N ARG A 116 4.42 1.51 13.63
CA ARG A 116 5.16 2.53 12.90
C ARG A 116 5.60 2.05 11.52
N MET A 117 5.60 2.97 10.56
CA MET A 117 6.13 2.76 9.21
C MET A 117 7.14 3.85 8.87
N CYS A 118 8.20 3.47 8.18
CA CYS A 118 9.22 4.43 7.79
C CYS A 118 8.76 5.29 6.60
N ILE A 119 8.96 6.59 6.70
CA ILE A 119 8.66 7.58 5.65
C ILE A 119 9.90 8.40 5.29
N ASN A 120 11.08 7.82 5.48
CA ASN A 120 12.34 8.54 5.35
C ASN A 120 12.49 9.11 3.92
N PRO A 121 12.64 10.43 3.75
CA PRO A 121 12.82 11.04 2.43
C PRO A 121 14.16 10.68 1.78
N ILE A 122 15.09 10.05 2.52
CA ILE A 122 16.40 9.63 2.00
C ILE A 122 16.25 8.63 0.83
N HIS A 123 15.16 7.87 0.74
CA HIS A 123 14.92 6.96 -0.38
C HIS A 123 14.78 7.66 -1.74
N ASN A 124 14.56 8.98 -1.76
CA ASN A 124 14.48 9.81 -2.98
C ASN A 124 15.77 10.60 -3.27
N LYS A 125 16.81 10.49 -2.42
CA LYS A 125 18.06 11.23 -2.59
C LYS A 125 19.19 10.32 -3.09
N LYS A 126 19.49 10.43 -4.38
CA LYS A 126 20.82 10.09 -4.93
C LYS A 126 21.91 11.10 -4.54
N GLY A 127 21.69 11.95 -3.54
CA GLY A 127 22.58 13.06 -3.23
C GLY A 127 22.39 13.63 -1.83
N ILE A 128 23.45 13.45 -1.02
CA ILE A 128 23.93 14.35 0.03
C ILE A 128 22.93 14.64 1.16
N LEU A 129 23.17 13.98 2.30
CA LEU A 129 23.10 14.66 3.60
C LEU A 129 24.11 14.02 4.55
N HIS A 130 25.14 14.77 4.92
CA HIS A 130 25.96 14.46 6.09
C HIS A 130 25.05 14.58 7.32
N GLN A 131 24.68 13.46 7.92
CA GLN A 131 24.10 13.44 9.26
C GLN A 131 25.17 12.97 10.24
N SER A 132 25.35 13.74 11.31
CA SER A 132 26.30 13.46 12.38
C SER A 132 26.09 12.05 12.98
N ASP A 133 27.15 11.27 13.02
CA ASP A 133 27.20 9.83 13.33
C ASP A 133 26.88 9.41 14.78
N ASN A 134 26.40 10.32 15.63
CA ASN A 134 26.23 10.04 17.07
C ASN A 134 24.82 9.58 17.50
N ALA A 135 23.86 9.44 16.59
CA ALA A 135 22.52 8.96 16.92
C ALA A 135 22.44 7.42 16.86
N THR A 136 21.83 6.80 17.88
CA THR A 136 21.55 5.36 17.88
C THR A 136 20.62 4.96 16.73
N SER A 137 20.71 3.71 16.27
CA SER A 137 19.84 3.17 15.20
C SER A 137 18.35 3.36 15.50
N GLU A 138 17.95 3.17 16.76
CA GLU A 138 16.56 3.37 17.22
C GLU A 138 16.12 4.83 17.15
N ALA A 139 16.97 5.78 17.56
CA ALA A 139 16.65 7.20 17.49
C ALA A 139 16.50 7.67 16.04
N ARG A 140 17.35 7.16 15.14
CA ARG A 140 17.27 7.43 13.70
C ARG A 140 15.97 6.89 13.10
N TRP A 141 15.60 5.66 13.44
CA TRP A 141 14.34 5.05 13.01
C TRP A 141 13.11 5.82 13.52
N ALA A 142 13.11 6.21 14.80
CA ALA A 142 12.01 6.96 15.39
C ALA A 142 11.77 8.30 14.67
N ALA A 143 12.86 9.02 14.33
CA ALA A 143 12.79 10.28 13.60
C ALA A 143 12.34 10.13 12.14
N SER A 144 12.57 8.97 11.52
CA SER A 144 12.25 8.71 10.12
C SER A 144 10.99 7.88 9.91
N SER A 145 10.17 7.71 10.94
CA SER A 145 8.93 6.92 10.91
C SER A 145 7.72 7.71 11.37
N CYS A 146 6.56 7.31 10.89
CA CYS A 146 5.27 7.80 11.36
C CYS A 146 4.51 6.68 12.07
N ALA A 147 3.64 7.06 13.00
CA ALA A 147 2.68 6.13 13.57
C ALA A 147 1.69 5.68 12.48
N MET A 148 1.32 4.40 12.49
CA MET A 148 0.49 3.83 11.43
C MET A 148 -0.93 4.40 11.39
N ASP A 149 -1.49 4.74 12.55
CA ASP A 149 -2.78 5.42 12.69
C ASP A 149 -2.78 6.87 12.15
N SER A 150 -1.60 7.47 12.01
CA SER A 150 -1.42 8.79 11.40
C SER A 150 -1.36 8.70 9.87
N LEU A 151 -0.91 7.55 9.34
CA LEU A 151 -0.81 7.29 7.90
C LEU A 151 -2.09 6.66 7.33
N TYR A 152 -2.69 5.73 8.05
CA TYR A 152 -3.85 4.95 7.61
C TYR A 152 -4.98 5.00 8.63
N ASP A 153 -6.21 4.92 8.12
CA ASP A 153 -7.43 4.81 8.89
C ASP A 153 -7.69 3.34 9.20
N LEU A 154 -7.31 2.91 10.41
CA LEU A 154 -7.35 1.50 10.82
C LEU A 154 -8.78 0.95 10.92
N ASP A 155 -9.74 1.81 11.27
CA ASP A 155 -11.16 1.45 11.30
C ASP A 155 -11.69 1.23 9.88
N LEU A 156 -11.34 2.13 8.95
CA LEU A 156 -11.70 1.96 7.55
C LEU A 156 -11.07 0.69 6.95
N MET A 157 -9.81 0.42 7.26
CA MET A 157 -9.09 -0.77 6.82
C MET A 157 -9.72 -2.06 7.39
N SER A 158 -10.13 -2.03 8.65
CA SER A 158 -10.78 -3.13 9.37
C SER A 158 -12.15 -3.53 8.81
N ASN A 159 -12.72 -2.75 7.89
CA ASN A 159 -13.88 -3.17 7.11
C ASN A 159 -13.54 -4.23 6.05
N THR A 160 -12.28 -4.33 5.63
CA THR A 160 -11.81 -5.31 4.64
C THR A 160 -10.95 -6.41 5.28
N VAL A 161 -10.01 -6.02 6.15
CA VAL A 161 -9.09 -6.93 6.82
C VAL A 161 -8.90 -6.45 8.25
N THR A 162 -9.24 -7.27 9.24
CA THR A 162 -9.13 -6.89 10.64
C THR A 162 -7.67 -6.63 10.99
N VAL A 163 -7.36 -5.42 11.46
CA VAL A 163 -6.02 -5.00 11.86
C VAL A 163 -6.01 -4.56 13.32
N ILE A 164 -4.92 -4.88 14.03
CA ILE A 164 -4.57 -4.26 15.31
C ILE A 164 -3.11 -3.83 15.25
N LEU A 165 -2.71 -2.85 16.06
CA LEU A 165 -1.32 -2.43 16.16
C LEU A 165 -0.53 -3.31 17.15
N ASP A 166 0.78 -3.45 16.91
CA ASP A 166 1.71 -4.20 17.75
C ASP A 166 2.11 -3.51 19.06
N ASP A 167 1.52 -2.36 19.36
CA ASP A 167 1.58 -1.64 20.65
C ASP A 167 0.20 -1.56 21.34
N SER A 168 -0.81 -2.24 20.80
CA SER A 168 -2.15 -2.26 21.39
C SER A 168 -2.24 -3.18 22.61
N GLU A 169 -3.15 -2.85 23.54
CA GLU A 169 -3.45 -3.70 24.70
C GLU A 169 -3.86 -5.12 24.28
N THR A 170 -4.71 -5.22 23.25
CA THR A 170 -5.14 -6.50 22.67
C THR A 170 -3.96 -7.35 22.23
N TRP A 171 -2.96 -6.75 21.58
CA TRP A 171 -1.77 -7.48 21.17
C TRP A 171 -0.95 -7.96 22.36
N HIS A 172 -0.75 -7.12 23.38
CA HIS A 172 -0.04 -7.52 24.59
C HIS A 172 -0.72 -8.69 25.32
N GLN A 173 -2.04 -8.68 25.42
CA GLN A 173 -2.83 -9.77 26.00
C GLN A 173 -2.73 -11.06 25.17
N THR A 174 -2.82 -10.95 23.84
CA THR A 174 -2.65 -12.07 22.90
C THR A 174 -1.26 -12.68 23.01
N LEU A 175 -0.21 -11.86 23.03
CA LEU A 175 1.16 -12.34 23.15
C LEU A 175 1.38 -13.06 24.49
N SER A 176 0.92 -12.48 25.60
CA SER A 176 0.94 -13.12 26.92
C SER A 176 0.22 -14.47 26.93
N THR A 177 -0.97 -14.54 26.32
CA THR A 177 -1.76 -15.77 26.21
C THR A 177 -1.05 -16.82 25.34
N SER A 178 -0.49 -16.41 24.20
CA SER A 178 0.24 -17.31 23.30
C SER A 178 1.46 -17.93 23.98
N MET A 179 2.22 -17.16 24.76
CA MET A 179 3.36 -17.65 25.54
C MET A 179 2.95 -18.64 26.62
N LYS A 180 1.83 -18.40 27.34
CA LYS A 180 1.28 -19.34 28.33
C LYS A 180 0.86 -20.68 27.71
N LEU A 181 0.40 -20.66 26.47
CA LEU A 181 -0.02 -21.85 25.72
C LEU A 181 1.16 -22.61 25.08
N GLY A 182 2.36 -22.04 25.07
CA GLY A 182 3.58 -22.65 24.52
C GLY A 182 3.44 -23.02 23.05
N SER A 183 3.84 -24.25 22.68
CA SER A 183 3.77 -24.76 21.30
C SER A 183 2.36 -24.83 20.71
N ARG A 184 1.31 -24.72 21.54
CA ARG A 184 -0.10 -24.64 21.09
C ARG A 184 -0.57 -23.21 20.86
N GLY A 185 0.16 -22.22 21.39
CA GLY A 185 -0.19 -20.81 21.35
C GLY A 185 0.49 -20.03 20.24
N ILE A 186 1.75 -20.35 19.94
CA ILE A 186 2.55 -19.64 18.95
C ILE A 186 3.29 -20.60 18.02
N ALA A 187 3.18 -20.35 16.71
CA ALA A 187 4.00 -21.00 15.69
C ALA A 187 4.95 -19.97 15.08
N HIS A 188 6.26 -20.19 15.22
CA HIS A 188 7.26 -19.48 14.44
C HIS A 188 7.43 -20.19 13.10
N VAL A 189 7.14 -19.50 12.00
CA VAL A 189 7.16 -20.09 10.65
C VAL A 189 8.12 -19.33 9.75
N HIS A 190 8.96 -20.07 9.02
CA HIS A 190 9.92 -19.54 8.06
C HIS A 190 9.90 -20.39 6.80
N GLY A 191 9.83 -19.75 5.63
CA GLY A 191 9.80 -20.44 4.33
C GLY A 191 8.58 -21.36 4.11
N VAL A 192 7.47 -21.12 4.82
CA VAL A 192 6.23 -21.89 4.70
C VAL A 192 5.22 -21.12 3.87
N SER A 193 4.72 -21.74 2.80
CA SER A 193 3.75 -21.10 1.91
C SER A 193 2.42 -20.80 2.59
N ARG A 194 1.71 -19.77 2.11
CA ARG A 194 0.38 -19.42 2.64
C ARG A 194 -0.63 -20.57 2.54
N ALA A 195 -0.53 -21.41 1.49
CA ALA A 195 -1.37 -22.59 1.31
C ALA A 195 -1.12 -23.63 2.41
N GLU A 196 0.14 -23.91 2.73
CA GLU A 196 0.50 -24.81 3.82
C GLU A 196 0.06 -24.27 5.19
N LEU A 197 0.15 -22.96 5.43
CA LEU A 197 -0.38 -22.33 6.64
C LEU A 197 -1.90 -22.49 6.79
N LYS A 198 -2.62 -22.59 5.67
CA LYS A 198 -4.08 -22.75 5.63
C LYS A 198 -4.51 -24.22 5.76
N GLU A 199 -3.74 -25.15 5.20
CA GLU A 199 -4.16 -26.55 5.09
C GLU A 199 -3.63 -27.43 6.22
N LYS A 200 -2.42 -27.16 6.74
CA LYS A 200 -1.80 -28.01 7.77
C LYS A 200 -2.41 -27.73 9.14
N SER A 201 -2.96 -28.77 9.76
CA SER A 201 -3.63 -28.70 11.08
C SER A 201 -2.76 -28.10 12.19
N GLN A 202 -1.43 -28.24 12.08
CA GLN A 202 -0.47 -27.64 13.01
C GLN A 202 -0.51 -26.10 13.03
N PHE A 203 -0.96 -25.45 11.96
CA PHE A 203 -1.04 -23.99 11.85
C PHE A 203 -2.48 -23.47 11.89
N THR A 204 -3.47 -24.27 11.47
CA THR A 204 -4.85 -23.80 11.42
C THR A 204 -5.41 -23.45 12.79
N ASN A 205 -5.05 -24.20 13.84
CA ASN A 205 -5.58 -24.02 15.19
C ASN A 205 -4.69 -23.21 16.13
N ILE A 206 -3.51 -22.78 15.68
CA ILE A 206 -2.62 -21.96 16.53
C ILE A 206 -3.19 -20.55 16.70
N LEU A 207 -3.11 -20.01 17.92
CA LEU A 207 -3.55 -18.66 18.23
C LEU A 207 -2.75 -17.63 17.42
N LEU A 208 -1.42 -17.71 17.46
CA LEU A 208 -0.52 -16.75 16.81
C LEU A 208 0.40 -17.45 15.80
N ILE A 209 0.33 -17.02 14.55
CA ILE A 209 1.38 -17.31 13.55
C ILE A 209 2.35 -16.14 13.57
N ASN A 210 3.57 -16.41 14.00
CA ASN A 210 4.69 -15.48 13.91
C ASN A 210 5.51 -15.80 12.65
N ARG A 211 5.20 -15.07 11.57
CA ARG A 211 5.80 -15.18 10.26
C ARG A 211 7.18 -14.52 10.27
N THR A 212 8.20 -15.30 9.93
CA THR A 212 9.54 -14.78 9.63
C THR A 212 9.73 -14.77 8.12
N ALA A 213 9.88 -13.58 7.56
CA ALA A 213 10.02 -13.36 6.12
C ALA A 213 11.41 -13.75 5.59
N SER A 214 11.50 -13.88 4.25
CA SER A 214 12.75 -13.71 3.52
C SER A 214 13.51 -12.47 4.00
N PRO A 215 14.84 -12.53 4.19
CA PRO A 215 15.67 -11.38 4.53
C PRO A 215 15.54 -10.17 3.58
N LEU A 216 14.99 -10.36 2.39
CA LEU A 216 14.85 -9.32 1.36
C LEU A 216 13.58 -8.48 1.52
N SER A 217 12.40 -9.11 1.63
CA SER A 217 11.13 -8.41 1.82
C SER A 217 9.99 -9.37 2.15
N TRP A 218 8.91 -8.87 2.78
CA TRP A 218 7.72 -9.67 3.05
C TRP A 218 7.01 -10.08 1.75
N PHE A 219 6.91 -9.17 0.76
CA PHE A 219 6.23 -9.49 -0.49
C PHE A 219 6.88 -10.61 -1.30
N MET A 220 8.12 -11.01 -1.01
CA MET A 220 8.73 -12.19 -1.66
C MET A 220 8.00 -13.48 -1.28
N GLU A 221 7.41 -13.56 -0.10
CA GLU A 221 6.71 -14.75 0.41
C GLU A 221 5.27 -14.85 -0.09
N CYS A 222 4.64 -13.72 -0.41
CA CYS A 222 3.23 -13.69 -0.81
C CYS A 222 3.01 -13.87 -2.31
N LYS A 223 4.05 -13.87 -3.15
CA LYS A 223 3.90 -13.50 -4.56
C LYS A 223 4.37 -14.59 -5.54
N ASP A 224 3.41 -15.06 -6.33
CA ASP A 224 3.64 -15.51 -7.71
C ASP A 224 3.39 -14.31 -8.63
N ARG A 225 4.44 -13.54 -8.95
CA ARG A 225 4.33 -12.20 -9.57
C ARG A 225 3.61 -12.19 -10.92
N ASN A 226 3.52 -13.34 -11.55
CA ASN A 226 2.97 -13.50 -12.89
C ASN A 226 1.46 -13.80 -12.86
N ASN A 227 0.92 -14.23 -11.73
CA ASN A 227 -0.48 -14.59 -11.59
C ASN A 227 -1.30 -13.45 -10.98
N ARG A 228 -1.69 -12.47 -11.81
CA ARG A 228 -2.50 -11.31 -11.38
C ARG A 228 -3.86 -11.70 -10.79
N SER A 229 -4.36 -12.89 -11.11
CA SER A 229 -5.61 -13.44 -10.58
C SER A 229 -5.51 -13.88 -9.11
N ALA A 230 -4.30 -14.00 -8.57
CA ALA A 230 -4.05 -14.39 -7.18
C ALA A 230 -4.00 -13.20 -6.19
N ILE A 231 -4.15 -11.97 -6.70
CA ILE A 231 -4.15 -10.71 -5.93
C ILE A 231 -5.54 -10.54 -5.29
N MET A 232 -5.58 -10.41 -3.97
CA MET A 232 -6.82 -10.23 -3.21
C MET A 232 -7.12 -8.76 -2.91
N LEU A 233 -6.07 -7.93 -2.78
CA LEU A 233 -6.18 -6.50 -2.51
C LEU A 233 -5.70 -5.68 -3.71
N PRO A 234 -6.52 -4.74 -4.23
CA PRO A 234 -6.11 -3.90 -5.34
C PRO A 234 -4.90 -3.03 -4.94
N TYR A 235 -4.10 -2.60 -5.92
CA TYR A 235 -2.98 -1.67 -5.70
C TYR A 235 -3.43 -0.34 -5.07
N SER A 236 -4.69 0.05 -5.31
CA SER A 236 -5.31 1.24 -4.71
C SER A 236 -5.76 1.05 -3.27
N PHE A 237 -5.68 -0.16 -2.70
CA PHE A 237 -6.19 -0.43 -1.35
C PHE A 237 -5.53 0.48 -0.32
N LEU A 238 -4.21 0.40 -0.12
CA LEU A 238 -3.50 1.21 0.87
C LEU A 238 -3.71 2.73 0.65
N PRO A 239 -3.59 3.28 -0.57
CA PRO A 239 -3.93 4.68 -0.83
C PRO A 239 -5.36 5.06 -0.43
N SER A 240 -6.34 4.18 -0.64
CA SER A 240 -7.74 4.43 -0.26
C SER A 240 -7.99 4.31 1.26
N MET A 241 -7.07 3.71 2.00
CA MET A 241 -7.10 3.58 3.45
C MET A 241 -6.33 4.71 4.16
N ALA A 242 -5.88 5.76 3.45
CA ALA A 242 -5.15 6.88 4.06
C ALA A 242 -5.93 7.49 5.22
N SER A 243 -5.24 7.97 6.26
CA SER A 243 -5.89 8.54 7.46
C SER A 243 -6.85 9.67 7.12
N LYS A 244 -7.90 9.86 7.93
CA LYS A 244 -8.89 10.91 7.71
C LYS A 244 -8.26 12.29 7.50
N LYS A 245 -7.23 12.61 8.29
CA LYS A 245 -6.50 13.88 8.18
C LYS A 245 -5.85 14.05 6.80
N LEU A 246 -5.26 12.98 6.24
CA LEU A 246 -4.66 13.01 4.91
C LEU A 246 -5.72 13.14 3.82
N ARG A 247 -6.83 12.40 3.92
CA ARG A 247 -7.96 12.51 2.98
C ARG A 247 -8.58 13.91 2.97
N ASP A 248 -8.88 14.46 4.15
CA ASP A 248 -9.43 15.81 4.30
C ASP A 248 -8.48 16.88 3.72
N THR A 249 -7.17 16.68 3.87
CA THR A 249 -6.15 17.57 3.32
C THR A 249 -6.08 17.45 1.79
N ALA A 250 -6.07 16.24 1.25
CA ALA A 250 -6.10 15.99 -0.18
C ALA A 250 -7.35 16.60 -0.84
N GLU A 251 -8.52 16.47 -0.20
CA GLU A 251 -9.76 17.10 -0.66
C GLU A 251 -9.68 18.63 -0.67
N LYS A 252 -9.10 19.24 0.37
CA LYS A 252 -8.90 20.70 0.41
C LYS A 252 -8.00 21.16 -0.73
N ILE A 253 -6.89 20.46 -0.96
CA ILE A 253 -5.98 20.74 -2.08
C ILE A 253 -6.72 20.60 -3.41
N HIS A 254 -7.53 19.53 -3.57
CA HIS A 254 -8.35 19.32 -4.75
C HIS A 254 -9.30 20.49 -5.04
N ARG A 255 -9.98 20.99 -4.00
CA ARG A 255 -10.90 22.13 -4.12
C ARG A 255 -10.19 23.44 -4.42
N LEU A 256 -8.97 23.64 -3.89
CA LEU A 256 -8.18 24.85 -4.08
C LEU A 256 -7.49 24.90 -5.44
N ASN A 257 -7.06 23.75 -5.97
CA ASN A 257 -6.43 23.65 -7.27
C ASN A 257 -6.68 22.27 -7.90
N PRO A 258 -7.74 22.11 -8.71
CA PRO A 258 -8.09 20.84 -9.35
C PRO A 258 -6.96 20.31 -10.25
N ALA A 259 -6.16 21.20 -10.85
CA ALA A 259 -5.03 20.85 -11.69
C ALA A 259 -3.86 20.25 -10.89
N LEU A 260 -3.70 20.62 -9.62
CA LEU A 260 -2.62 20.12 -8.76
C LEU A 260 -2.85 18.67 -8.32
N VAL A 261 -4.10 18.21 -8.25
CA VAL A 261 -4.44 16.81 -7.94
C VAL A 261 -4.14 15.88 -9.10
N ILE A 262 -4.30 16.35 -10.33
CA ILE A 262 -3.82 15.61 -11.51
C ILE A 262 -2.31 15.42 -11.38
N THR A 263 -1.55 16.47 -11.02
CA THR A 263 -0.09 16.38 -10.82
C THR A 263 0.30 15.47 -9.64
N MET A 264 -0.42 15.51 -8.50
CA MET A 264 -0.12 14.63 -7.36
C MET A 264 -0.48 13.17 -7.64
N LEU A 265 -1.55 12.88 -8.38
CA LEU A 265 -1.87 11.53 -8.86
C LEU A 265 -0.82 11.02 -9.84
N PHE A 266 -0.31 11.88 -10.74
CA PHE A 266 0.81 11.54 -11.63
C PHE A 266 2.10 11.25 -10.86
N MET A 267 2.41 11.99 -9.81
CA MET A 267 3.58 11.71 -8.95
C MET A 267 3.46 10.38 -8.18
N PHE A 268 2.25 9.96 -7.81
CA PHE A 268 2.05 8.62 -7.23
C PHE A 268 2.19 7.50 -8.26
N VAL A 269 1.86 7.75 -9.53
CA VAL A 269 2.05 6.77 -10.62
C VAL A 269 3.51 6.66 -11.05
N GLU A 270 4.27 7.76 -11.07
CA GLU A 270 5.71 7.75 -11.40
C GLU A 270 6.60 7.12 -10.31
N VAL A 271 6.15 7.08 -9.06
CA VAL A 271 6.87 6.39 -7.96
C VAL A 271 6.64 4.86 -7.99
N ILE A 272 5.68 4.38 -8.79
CA ILE A 272 5.27 2.96 -8.85
C ILE A 272 5.77 2.25 -10.12
N ASN A 273 6.50 2.92 -11.02
CA ASN A 273 7.17 2.30 -12.16
C ASN A 273 8.69 2.19 -11.97
#